data_AF-A0A942CWQ8-F1
#
_entry.id   AF-A0A942CWQ8-F1
#
_cell.length_a   1.000
_cell.length_b   1.000
_cell.length_c   1.000
_cell.angle_alpha   90.00
_cell.angle_beta   90.00
_cell.angle_gamma   90.00
#
_symmetry.space_group_name_H-M   'P 1'
#
loop_
_entity.id
_entity.type
_entity.pdbx_description
1 polymer ?
#
loop_
_entity_poly.entity_id
_entity_poly.type
_entity_poly.pdbx_seq_one_letter_code
_entity_poly.pdbx_strand_id
1 'polypeptide(L)'
;MPRFKVAHLHELGQDMVIVPLEPDFGNKTESAQQQIIADLQAHSVAAGLRGTVVPVWLSGRRMMFIAPQPWHPFFTNLDINTVLRNVNKELFW
;
A
#
# COMPACT_ATOMS: atom_id res chain seq x y z
N MET A 1 16.49 9.99 -4.53
CA MET A 1 15.13 10.11 -3.98
C MET A 1 14.35 8.87 -4.36
N PRO A 2 14.04 7.97 -3.41
CA PRO A 2 13.08 6.90 -3.64
C PRO A 2 11.75 7.45 -4.18
N ARG A 3 11.14 6.73 -5.12
CA ARG A 3 9.83 7.04 -5.68
C ARG A 3 8.93 5.83 -5.46
N PHE A 4 7.76 6.05 -4.89
CA PHE A 4 6.76 5.02 -4.63
C PHE A 4 5.52 5.31 -5.45
N LYS A 5 5.06 4.30 -6.19
CA LYS A 5 3.77 4.35 -6.88
C LYS A 5 2.67 4.20 -5.85
N VAL A 6 1.60 4.96 -6.02
CA VAL A 6 0.46 4.95 -5.09
C VAL A 6 -0.84 4.91 -5.87
N ALA A 7 -1.72 3.99 -5.47
CA ALA A 7 -3.12 4.01 -5.83
C ALA A 7 -3.91 4.59 -4.65
N HIS A 8 -4.36 5.83 -4.79
CA HIS A 8 -5.22 6.50 -3.81
C HIS A 8 -6.68 6.26 -4.19
N LEU A 9 -7.40 5.49 -3.37
CA LEU A 9 -8.79 5.10 -3.60
C LEU A 9 -9.68 5.65 -2.49
N HIS A 10 -10.91 5.99 -2.86
CA HIS A 10 -11.99 6.32 -1.94
C HIS A 10 -13.11 5.31 -2.15
N GLU A 11 -13.26 4.36 -1.23
CA GLU A 11 -14.23 3.27 -1.33
C GLU A 11 -15.05 3.19 -0.03
N LEU A 12 -16.37 3.08 -0.16
CA LEU A 12 -17.32 2.97 0.97
C LEU A 12 -17.13 4.05 2.06
N GLY A 13 -16.75 5.28 1.67
CA GLY A 13 -16.51 6.40 2.60
C GLY A 13 -15.15 6.36 3.30
N GLN A 14 -14.26 5.47 2.88
CA GLN A 14 -12.93 5.30 3.45
C GLN A 14 -11.84 5.62 2.43
N ASP A 15 -10.91 6.50 2.83
CA ASP A 15 -9.72 6.79 2.04
C ASP A 15 -8.64 5.72 2.28
N MET A 16 -8.10 5.18 1.19
CA MET A 16 -7.08 4.13 1.18
C MET A 16 -5.89 4.55 0.32
N VAL A 17 -4.69 4.41 0.87
CA VAL A 17 -3.44 4.71 0.18
C VAL A 17 -2.73 3.37 -0.09
N ILE A 18 -3.01 2.76 -1.23
CA ILE A 18 -2.45 1.45 -1.58
C ILE A 18 -1.09 1.65 -2.22
N VAL A 19 -0.06 1.05 -1.61
CA VAL A 19 1.33 1.18 -2.06
C VAL A 19 1.85 -0.18 -2.53
N PRO A 20 1.94 -0.43 -3.85
CA PRO A 20 2.64 -1.60 -4.36
C PRO A 20 4.13 -1.52 -4.03
N LEU A 21 4.61 -2.49 -3.28
CA LEU A 21 6.01 -2.66 -2.89
C LEU A 21 6.61 -3.89 -3.59
N GLU A 22 7.93 -3.89 -3.67
CA GLU A 22 8.69 -5.03 -4.18
C GLU A 22 8.53 -6.28 -3.29
N PRO A 23 8.61 -7.50 -3.84
CA PRO A 23 8.48 -8.76 -3.08
C PRO A 23 9.36 -8.84 -1.84
N ASP A 24 10.55 -8.24 -1.88
CA ASP A 24 11.50 -8.20 -0.76
C ASP A 24 10.94 -7.54 0.51
N PHE A 25 9.92 -6.70 0.40
CA PHE A 25 9.21 -6.17 1.56
C PHE A 25 8.63 -7.30 2.43
N GLY A 26 8.06 -8.33 1.81
CA GLY A 26 7.49 -9.49 2.48
C GLY A 26 8.49 -10.33 3.26
N ASN A 27 9.77 -10.26 2.89
CA ASN A 27 10.86 -10.99 3.53
C ASN A 27 11.47 -10.25 4.73
N LYS A 28 11.04 -9.01 4.99
CA LYS A 28 11.51 -8.22 6.14
C LYS A 28 10.86 -8.68 7.43
N THR A 29 11.53 -8.45 8.55
CA THR A 29 10.95 -8.62 9.89
C THR A 29 9.74 -7.71 10.08
N GLU A 30 8.79 -8.11 10.93
CA GLU A 30 7.60 -7.32 11.24
C GLU A 30 7.94 -5.88 11.67
N SER A 31 8.94 -5.70 12.54
CA SER A 31 9.39 -4.37 12.96
C SER A 31 9.85 -3.47 11.79
N ALA A 32 10.60 -4.04 10.85
CA ALA A 32 11.06 -3.34 9.66
C ALA A 32 9.91 -3.04 8.68
N GLN A 33 8.95 -3.94 8.54
CA GLN A 33 7.73 -3.67 7.75
C GLN A 33 6.93 -2.53 8.36
N GLN A 34 6.71 -2.54 9.68
CA GLN A 34 6.00 -1.48 10.40
C GLN A 34 6.71 -0.13 10.29
N GLN A 35 8.05 -0.11 10.35
CA GLN A 35 8.82 1.12 10.16
C GLN A 35 8.63 1.69 8.75
N ILE A 36 8.69 0.85 7.71
CA ILE A 36 8.45 1.28 6.32
C ILE A 36 7.00 1.79 6.15
N ILE A 37 6.02 1.12 6.76
CA ILE A 37 4.61 1.56 6.73
C ILE A 37 4.46 2.92 7.42
N ALA A 38 5.09 3.11 8.59
CA ALA A 38 5.05 4.37 9.32
C ALA A 38 5.68 5.52 8.51
N ASP A 39 6.83 5.27 7.87
CA ASP A 39 7.47 6.24 6.99
C ASP A 39 6.57 6.58 5.80
N LEU A 40 6.01 5.57 5.12
CA LEU A 40 5.06 5.78 4.02
C LEU A 40 3.83 6.57 4.46
N GLN A 41 3.29 6.29 5.65
CA GLN A 41 2.14 7.01 6.20
C GLN A 41 2.47 8.48 6.46
N ALA A 42 3.63 8.78 7.07
CA ALA A 42 4.06 10.14 7.32
C ALA A 42 4.22 10.94 6.02
N HIS A 43 4.85 10.35 5.00
CA HIS A 43 5.03 10.99 3.70
C HIS A 43 3.72 11.11 2.90
N SER A 44 2.81 10.16 3.03
CA SER A 44 1.46 10.24 2.45
C SER A 44 0.69 11.44 3.01
N VAL A 45 0.72 11.62 4.34
CA VAL A 45 0.09 12.76 5.01
C VAL A 45 0.74 14.07 4.58
N ALA A 46 2.07 14.14 4.52
CA ALA A 46 2.79 15.33 4.06
C ALA A 46 2.46 15.69 2.60
N ALA A 47 2.18 14.69 1.75
CA ALA A 47 1.75 14.87 0.37
C ALA A 47 0.24 15.16 0.22
N GLY A 48 -0.51 15.28 1.32
CA GLY A 48 -1.94 15.54 1.31
C GLY A 48 -2.81 14.33 0.91
N LEU A 49 -2.23 13.13 0.88
CA LEU A 49 -2.97 11.89 0.66
C LEU A 49 -3.64 11.48 1.98
N ARG A 50 -4.96 11.64 2.03
CA ARG A 50 -5.78 11.22 3.17
C ARG A 50 -5.96 9.71 3.13
N GLY A 51 -6.02 9.07 4.29
CA GLY A 51 -6.30 7.65 4.43
C GLY A 51 -5.19 6.84 5.08
N THR A 52 -5.43 5.53 5.17
CA THR A 52 -4.47 4.58 5.74
C THR A 52 -3.62 3.97 4.63
N VAL A 53 -2.31 3.92 4.86
CA VAL A 53 -1.37 3.21 3.99
C VAL A 53 -1.57 1.71 4.10
N VAL A 54 -1.76 1.07 2.95
CA VAL A 54 -1.85 -0.37 2.79
C VAL A 54 -0.76 -0.82 1.84
N PRO A 55 0.36 -1.37 2.33
CA PRO A 55 1.33 -1.98 1.44
C PRO A 55 0.75 -3.26 0.84
N VAL A 56 1.00 -3.45 -0.45
CA VAL A 56 0.70 -4.69 -1.18
C VAL A 56 1.94 -5.15 -1.93
N TRP A 57 2.20 -6.45 -1.98
CA TRP A 57 3.37 -6.99 -2.68
C TRP A 57 3.06 -8.39 -3.21
N LEU A 58 3.91 -8.89 -4.12
CA LEU A 58 3.81 -10.27 -4.58
C LEU A 58 4.61 -11.20 -3.66
N SER A 59 3.99 -12.31 -3.28
CA SER A 59 4.66 -13.50 -2.74
C SER A 59 4.36 -14.68 -3.66
N GLY A 60 5.32 -15.00 -4.53
CA GLY A 60 5.11 -15.95 -5.63
C GLY A 60 4.03 -15.44 -6.59
N ARG A 61 2.90 -16.16 -6.70
CA ARG A 61 1.75 -15.80 -7.56
C ARG A 61 0.61 -15.10 -6.81
N ARG A 62 0.75 -14.87 -5.50
CA ARG A 62 -0.30 -14.28 -4.68
C ARG A 62 0.08 -12.87 -4.28
N MET A 63 -0.91 -11.98 -4.29
CA MET A 63 -0.78 -10.67 -3.68
C MET A 63 -0.94 -10.82 -2.16
N MET A 64 0.00 -10.25 -1.43
CA MET A 64 -0.03 -10.12 0.02
C MET A 64 -0.27 -8.66 0.38
N PHE A 65 -0.81 -8.41 1.57
CA PHE A 65 -1.15 -7.07 2.03
C PHE A 65 -1.05 -6.95 3.55
N ILE A 66 -0.85 -5.73 4.04
CA ILE A 66 -1.04 -5.37 5.46
C ILE A 66 -2.11 -4.29 5.52
N ALA A 67 -3.32 -4.67 5.93
CA ALA A 67 -4.46 -3.77 5.99
C ALA A 67 -5.26 -3.96 7.28
N PRO A 68 -5.99 -2.94 7.74
CA PRO A 68 -7.04 -3.08 8.75
C PRO A 68 -7.98 -4.25 8.45
N GLN A 69 -8.38 -4.99 9.49
CA GLN A 69 -9.23 -6.18 9.38
C GLN A 69 -10.52 -5.98 8.56
N PRO A 70 -11.23 -4.84 8.66
CA PRO A 70 -12.44 -4.61 7.85
C PRO A 70 -12.20 -4.63 6.33
N TRP A 71 -10.96 -4.42 5.88
CA TRP A 71 -10.62 -4.32 4.45
C TRP A 71 -10.11 -5.64 3.88
N HIS A 72 -9.92 -6.66 4.71
CA HIS A 72 -9.43 -7.97 4.27
C HIS A 72 -10.28 -8.58 3.14
N PRO A 73 -11.63 -8.53 3.16
CA PRO A 73 -12.45 -9.05 2.06
C PRO A 73 -12.19 -8.35 0.72
N PHE A 74 -11.92 -7.04 0.74
CA PHE A 74 -11.61 -6.26 -0.46
C PHE A 74 -10.23 -6.68 -1.02
N PHE A 75 -9.19 -6.66 -0.19
CA PHE A 75 -7.83 -7.00 -0.63
C PHE A 75 -7.65 -8.48 -0.99
N THR A 76 -8.46 -9.38 -0.42
CA THR A 76 -8.43 -10.81 -0.77
C THR A 76 -8.92 -11.07 -2.20
N ASN A 77 -9.85 -10.25 -2.70
CA ASN A 77 -10.39 -10.36 -4.06
C ASN A 77 -9.66 -9.46 -5.07
N LEU A 78 -8.69 -8.68 -4.62
CA LEU A 78 -7.96 -7.73 -5.45
C LEU A 78 -6.69 -8.39 -6.03
N ASP A 79 -6.45 -8.16 -7.32
CA ASP A 79 -5.22 -8.60 -7.99
C ASP A 79 -4.20 -7.44 -8.08
N ILE A 80 -2.90 -7.77 -8.03
CA ILE A 80 -1.87 -6.72 -8.06
C ILE A 80 -1.85 -5.97 -9.40
N ASN A 81 -2.23 -6.59 -10.51
CA ASN A 81 -2.35 -5.88 -11.79
C ASN A 81 -3.49 -4.85 -11.74
N THR A 82 -4.57 -5.14 -11.01
CA THR A 82 -5.64 -4.17 -10.76
C THR A 82 -5.11 -2.99 -9.95
N VAL A 83 -4.30 -3.22 -8.91
CA VAL A 83 -3.64 -2.14 -8.17
C VAL A 83 -2.77 -1.28 -9.09
N LEU A 84 -1.90 -1.92 -9.89
CA LEU A 84 -0.98 -1.24 -10.80
C LEU A 84 -1.71 -0.40 -11.86
N ARG A 85 -2.86 -0.86 -12.35
CA ARG A 85 -3.72 -0.10 -13.27
C ARG A 85 -4.40 1.10 -12.64
N ASN A 86 -4.61 1.09 -11.32
CA ASN A 86 -5.24 2.16 -10.56
C ASN A 86 -4.23 3.10 -9.88
N VAL A 87 -2.93 2.92 -10.11
CA VAL A 87 -1.90 3.87 -9.67
C VAL A 87 -2.19 5.23 -10.29
N ASN A 88 -2.40 6.22 -9.44
CA ASN A 88 -2.83 7.57 -9.85
C ASN A 88 -1.99 8.68 -9.19
N LYS A 89 -1.04 8.33 -8.31
CA LYS A 89 -0.16 9.24 -7.58
C LYS A 89 1.24 8.63 -7.44
N GLU A 90 2.21 9.50 -7.15
CA GLU A 90 3.56 9.11 -6.75
C GLU A 90 3.94 9.83 -5.46
N LEU A 91 4.61 9.13 -4.55
CA LEU A 91 5.30 9.72 -3.42
C LEU A 91 6.80 9.71 -3.68
N PHE A 92 7.49 10.79 -3.35
CA PHE A 92 8.92 10.91 -3.51
C PHE A 92 9.50 11.78 -2.40
N TRP A 93 10.66 11.39 -1.89
CA TRP A 93 11.45 12.15 -0.91
C TRP A 93 12.93 11.72 -0.97
#